data_AF-A0A0D0CP10-F1
#
_entry.id   AF-A0A0D0CP10-F1
#
_cell.length_a   1.000
_cell.length_b   1.000
_cell.length_c   1.000
_cell.angle_alpha   90.00
_cell.angle_beta   90.00
_cell.angle_gamma   90.00
#
_symmetry.space_group_name_H-M   'P 1'
#
loop_
_entity.id
_entity.type
_entity.pdbx_description
1 polymer ?
#
loop_
_entity_poly.entity_id
_entity_poly.type
_entity_poly.pdbx_seq_one_letter_code
_entity_poly.pdbx_strand_id
1 'polypeptide(L)'
;MHKLGYRWLRNYCGQYVDGHERPDVVDYRQSVFIPNWKAMEVCMRQWSRDGITEEKLQLPQGTWPVIAWCHDESTFYANNRRHSGWVHVDVGADPQPKGEGESIMVSDFISPEYGWCRSPDAKESARVIF
;
A
#
# COMPACT_ATOMS: atom_id res chain seq x y z
N MET A 1 32.40 -7.82 11.65
CA MET A 1 32.32 -6.59 10.83
C MET A 1 33.04 -5.41 11.47
N HIS A 2 32.69 -4.96 12.69
CA HIS A 2 33.39 -3.84 13.34
C HIS A 2 34.90 -4.03 13.51
N LYS A 3 35.36 -5.25 13.88
CA LYS A 3 36.80 -5.59 13.95
C LYS A 3 37.53 -5.56 12.59
N LEU A 4 36.78 -5.57 11.48
CA LEU A 4 37.30 -5.49 10.11
C LEU A 4 37.21 -4.05 9.56
N GLY A 5 36.93 -3.05 10.40
CA GLY A 5 36.80 -1.66 9.97
C GLY A 5 35.48 -1.31 9.29
N TYR A 6 34.44 -2.16 9.37
CA TYR A 6 33.13 -1.88 8.79
C TYR A 6 32.12 -1.39 9.83
N ARG A 7 31.36 -0.34 9.50
CA ARG A 7 30.21 0.15 10.28
C ARG A 7 28.92 0.04 9.46
N TRP A 8 27.82 -0.28 10.13
CA TRP A 8 26.49 -0.24 9.50
C TRP A 8 26.01 1.20 9.50
N LEU A 9 25.68 1.72 8.33
CA LEU A 9 25.05 3.03 8.17
C LEU A 9 23.63 2.84 7.66
N ARG A 10 22.71 3.61 8.23
CA ARG A 10 21.33 3.73 7.78
C ARG A 10 21.05 5.20 7.57
N ASN A 11 20.89 5.62 6.32
CA ASN A 11 20.41 6.97 6.06
C ASN A 11 18.91 6.97 6.35
N TYR A 12 18.53 7.63 7.44
CA TYR A 12 17.13 7.84 7.78
C TYR A 12 16.59 8.92 6.84
N CYS A 13 15.73 8.53 5.90
CA CYS A 13 14.76 9.47 5.36
C CYS A 13 13.74 9.75 6.48
N GLY A 14 13.37 11.01 6.67
CA GLY A 14 12.40 11.41 7.69
C GLY A 14 11.05 10.70 7.52
N GLN A 15 10.27 10.61 8.61
CA GLN A 15 8.89 10.14 8.53
C GLN A 15 8.00 11.22 7.93
N TYR A 16 7.08 10.81 7.05
CA TYR A 16 5.99 11.66 6.60
C TYR A 16 4.93 11.76 7.70
N VAL A 17 4.47 12.97 8.01
CA VAL A 17 3.34 13.23 8.89
C VAL A 17 2.19 13.70 8.01
N ASP A 18 1.28 12.80 7.72
CA ASP A 18 0.18 13.00 6.75
C ASP A 18 -1.12 13.52 7.40
N GLY A 19 -1.07 13.85 8.70
CA GLY A 19 -2.17 14.50 9.41
C GLY A 19 -3.36 13.58 9.73
N HIS A 20 -3.24 12.26 9.54
CA HIS A 20 -4.30 11.30 9.90
C HIS A 20 -4.67 11.32 11.39
N GLU A 21 -3.78 11.82 12.25
CA GLU A 21 -4.00 11.91 13.70
C GLU A 21 -4.76 13.17 14.14
N ARG A 22 -5.12 14.07 13.20
CA ARG A 22 -5.87 15.27 13.55
C ARG A 22 -7.22 14.91 14.20
N PRO A 23 -7.67 15.65 15.23
CA PRO A 23 -8.89 15.32 15.97
C PRO A 23 -10.14 15.19 15.09
N ASP A 24 -10.30 16.06 14.09
CA ASP A 24 -11.45 16.04 13.17
C ASP A 24 -11.43 14.83 12.22
N VAL A 25 -10.25 14.45 11.74
CA VAL A 25 -10.06 13.26 10.91
C VAL A 25 -10.35 11.99 11.72
N VAL A 26 -9.84 11.93 12.95
CA VAL A 26 -10.09 10.81 13.86
C VAL A 26 -11.57 10.70 14.21
N ASP A 27 -12.23 11.83 14.51
CA ASP A 27 -13.65 11.87 14.82
C ASP A 27 -14.49 11.35 13.65
N TYR A 28 -14.25 11.83 12.43
CA TYR A 28 -14.96 11.34 11.23
C TYR A 28 -14.70 9.84 10.99
N ARG A 29 -13.44 9.40 11.14
CA ARG A 29 -13.06 7.99 10.97
C ARG A 29 -13.86 7.10 11.93
N GLN A 30 -13.96 7.49 13.20
CA GLN A 30 -14.60 6.68 14.24
C GLN A 30 -16.13 6.77 14.21
N SER A 31 -16.69 7.96 13.96
CA SER A 31 -18.13 8.21 14.05
C SER A 31 -18.89 7.92 12.77
N VAL A 32 -18.24 8.03 11.60
CA VAL A 32 -18.89 7.90 10.28
C VAL A 32 -18.31 6.76 9.47
N PHE A 33 -17.00 6.80 9.19
CA PHE A 33 -16.41 5.88 8.23
C PHE A 33 -16.45 4.41 8.69
N ILE A 34 -15.92 4.12 9.90
CA ILE A 34 -15.88 2.75 10.43
C ILE A 34 -17.28 2.15 10.59
N PRO A 35 -18.28 2.84 11.17
CA PRO A 35 -19.64 2.32 11.25
C PRO A 35 -20.25 1.99 9.88
N ASN A 36 -20.09 2.89 8.89
CA ASN A 36 -20.60 2.66 7.54
C ASN A 36 -19.91 1.48 6.86
N TRP A 37 -18.58 1.37 7.00
CA TRP A 37 -17.83 0.23 6.49
C TRP A 37 -18.31 -1.08 7.09
N LYS A 38 -18.47 -1.16 8.42
CA LYS A 38 -18.98 -2.35 9.10
C LYS A 38 -20.39 -2.74 8.66
N ALA A 39 -21.25 -1.76 8.38
CA ALA A 39 -22.60 -2.03 7.87
C ALA A 39 -22.55 -2.69 6.47
N MET A 40 -21.61 -2.27 5.62
CA MET A 40 -21.39 -2.88 4.31
C MET A 40 -20.68 -4.23 4.39
N GLU A 41 -19.74 -4.38 5.34
CA GLU A 41 -18.93 -5.59 5.56
C GLU A 41 -19.78 -6.85 5.81
N VAL A 42 -20.98 -6.69 6.39
CA VAL A 42 -21.95 -7.80 6.54
C VAL A 42 -22.39 -8.39 5.19
N CYS A 43 -22.36 -7.58 4.13
CA CYS A 43 -22.72 -7.99 2.77
C CYS A 43 -21.50 -8.25 1.88
N MET A 44 -20.28 -8.12 2.40
CA MET A 44 -19.03 -8.40 1.68
C MET A 44 -18.58 -9.84 1.93
N ARG A 45 -17.83 -10.43 0.99
CA ARG A 45 -17.24 -11.75 1.21
C ARG A 45 -16.28 -11.73 2.40
N GLN A 46 -16.50 -12.66 3.34
CA GLN A 46 -15.62 -12.84 4.50
C GLN A 46 -14.64 -13.99 4.27
N TRP A 47 -13.42 -13.78 4.73
CA TRP A 47 -12.33 -14.73 4.66
C TRP A 47 -11.97 -15.14 6.07
N SER A 48 -11.73 -16.42 6.31
CA SER A 48 -11.28 -16.87 7.62
C SER A 48 -9.90 -16.32 7.95
N ARG A 49 -9.50 -16.45 9.22
CA ARG A 49 -8.25 -15.91 9.75
C ARG A 49 -6.98 -16.39 9.04
N ASP A 50 -7.03 -17.54 8.39
CA ASP A 50 -5.93 -18.06 7.56
C ASP A 50 -5.80 -17.35 6.21
N GLY A 51 -6.77 -16.51 5.83
CA GLY A 51 -6.81 -15.77 4.56
C GLY A 51 -7.02 -16.64 3.33
N ILE A 52 -7.30 -17.94 3.52
CA ILE A 52 -7.39 -18.93 2.45
C ILE A 52 -8.79 -19.53 2.39
N THR A 53 -9.39 -19.82 3.55
CA THR A 53 -10.70 -20.47 3.57
C THR A 53 -11.80 -19.40 3.43
N GLU A 54 -12.64 -19.57 2.40
CA GLU A 54 -13.81 -18.71 2.20
C GLU A 54 -14.86 -19.04 3.25
N GLU A 55 -15.32 -18.04 4.01
CA GLU A 55 -16.52 -18.20 4.81
C GLU A 55 -17.73 -18.00 3.91
N LYS A 56 -18.70 -18.92 3.97
CA LYS A 56 -19.88 -18.86 3.11
C LYS A 56 -20.66 -17.58 3.38
N LEU A 57 -20.74 -16.69 2.40
CA LEU A 57 -21.50 -15.46 2.49
C LEU A 57 -23.00 -15.77 2.68
N GLN A 58 -23.53 -15.49 3.87
CA GLN A 58 -24.95 -15.64 4.18
C GLN A 58 -25.64 -14.28 4.08
N LEU A 59 -26.18 -13.98 2.89
CA LEU A 59 -26.95 -12.76 2.69
C LEU A 59 -28.42 -12.98 3.07
N PRO A 60 -29.08 -12.01 3.74
CA PRO A 60 -30.52 -12.00 3.86
C PRO A 60 -31.19 -12.01 2.48
N GLN A 61 -32.37 -12.64 2.37
CA GLN A 61 -33.14 -12.68 1.13
C GLN A 61 -33.39 -11.25 0.59
N GLY A 62 -33.10 -11.05 -0.70
CA GLY A 62 -33.27 -9.76 -1.38
C GLY A 62 -32.07 -8.81 -1.28
N THR A 63 -30.98 -9.24 -0.65
CA THR A 63 -29.75 -8.42 -0.53
C THR A 63 -28.73 -8.82 -1.60
N TRP A 64 -28.04 -7.82 -2.17
CA TRP A 64 -26.95 -8.04 -3.12
C TRP A 64 -25.60 -8.03 -2.40
N PRO A 65 -24.65 -8.86 -2.83
CA PRO A 65 -23.29 -8.79 -2.30
C PRO A 65 -22.66 -7.44 -2.61
N VAL A 66 -21.89 -6.92 -1.66
CA VAL A 66 -21.09 -5.71 -1.84
C VAL A 66 -19.68 -6.12 -2.20
N ILE A 67 -19.14 -5.60 -3.30
CA ILE A 67 -17.77 -5.83 -3.74
C ILE A 67 -16.93 -4.61 -3.40
N ALA A 68 -15.93 -4.79 -2.54
CA ALA A 68 -14.97 -3.74 -2.23
C ALA A 68 -13.89 -3.65 -3.33
N TRP A 69 -13.72 -2.45 -3.88
CA TRP A 69 -12.60 -2.08 -4.73
C TRP A 69 -11.76 -1.05 -3.98
N CYS A 70 -10.50 -1.41 -3.71
CA CYS A 70 -9.53 -0.51 -3.11
C CYS A 70 -8.68 0.12 -4.22
N HIS A 71 -8.37 1.40 -4.06
CA HIS A 71 -7.52 2.17 -4.98
C HIS A 71 -6.37 2.77 -4.20
N ASP A 72 -5.19 2.78 -4.83
CA ASP A 72 -4.03 3.48 -4.31
C ASP A 72 -3.09 3.89 -5.45
N GLU A 73 -2.18 4.82 -5.16
CA GLU A 73 -1.18 5.32 -6.07
C GLU A 73 0.22 4.99 -5.54
N SER A 74 1.10 4.51 -6.41
CA SER A 74 2.49 4.21 -6.07
C SER A 74 3.44 4.91 -7.02
N THR A 75 4.41 5.62 -6.46
CA THR A 75 5.46 6.27 -7.24
C THR A 75 6.75 5.45 -7.18
N PHE A 76 7.32 5.17 -8.35
CA PHE A 76 8.57 4.42 -8.49
C PHE A 76 9.64 5.33 -9.10
N TYR A 77 10.78 5.41 -8.44
CA TYR A 77 11.90 6.25 -8.86
C TYR A 77 13.01 5.42 -9.50
N ALA A 78 13.63 5.96 -10.57
CA ALA A 78 14.69 5.31 -11.31
C ALA A 78 15.92 4.96 -10.46
N ASN A 79 16.24 5.78 -9.46
CA ASN A 79 17.37 5.59 -8.55
C ASN A 79 16.93 5.10 -7.15
N ASN A 80 15.79 4.40 -7.04
CA ASN A 80 15.37 3.79 -5.78
C ASN A 80 16.38 2.71 -5.35
N ARG A 81 17.04 2.91 -4.21
CA ARG A 81 18.21 2.10 -3.79
C ARG A 81 18.19 1.80 -2.31
N ARG A 82 18.98 0.80 -1.91
CA ARG A 82 19.20 0.52 -0.49
C ARG A 82 20.07 1.61 0.13
N HIS A 83 19.46 2.42 0.98
CA HIS A 83 20.12 3.47 1.75
C HIS A 83 20.81 2.97 3.03
N SER A 84 20.91 1.65 3.21
CA SER A 84 21.52 1.01 4.37
C SER A 84 22.49 -0.08 3.95
N GLY A 85 23.65 -0.14 4.60
CA GLY A 85 24.68 -1.13 4.32
C GLY A 85 25.90 -1.04 5.22
N TRP A 86 26.77 -2.05 5.14
CA TRP A 86 28.09 -2.04 5.77
C TRP A 86 29.05 -1.22 4.91
N VAL A 87 29.65 -0.17 5.51
CA VAL A 87 30.61 0.70 4.86
C VAL A 87 31.92 0.66 5.65
N HIS A 88 33.05 0.50 4.96
CA HIS A 88 34.36 0.54 5.58
C HIS A 88 34.68 1.97 6.06
N VAL A 89 35.35 2.12 7.21
CA VAL A 89 35.62 3.42 7.84
C VAL A 89 36.51 4.33 6.99
N ASP A 90 37.39 3.75 6.17
CA ASP A 90 38.36 4.49 5.35
C ASP A 90 37.85 4.81 3.93
N VAL A 91 36.65 4.34 3.56
CA VAL A 91 36.08 4.62 2.24
C VAL A 91 35.41 5.99 2.28
N GLY A 92 35.85 6.89 1.38
CA GLY A 92 35.18 8.16 1.11
C GLY A 92 33.78 7.95 0.53
N ALA A 93 32.95 8.99 0.52
CA ALA A 93 31.61 8.86 -0.05
C ALA A 93 31.68 8.61 -1.57
N ASP A 94 31.16 7.49 -2.04
CA ASP A 94 30.99 7.24 -3.48
C ASP A 94 30.05 8.32 -4.05
N PRO A 95 30.47 9.07 -5.10
CA PRO A 95 29.60 10.04 -5.74
C PRO A 95 28.34 9.35 -6.27
N GLN A 96 27.18 9.91 -5.91
CA GLN A 96 25.90 9.37 -6.33
C GLN A 96 25.17 10.35 -7.24
N PRO A 97 24.34 9.86 -8.18
CA PRO A 97 23.39 10.69 -8.89
C PRO A 97 22.58 11.52 -7.88
N LYS A 98 22.38 12.80 -8.22
CA LYS A 98 21.62 13.72 -7.38
C LYS A 98 20.14 13.35 -7.45
N GLY A 99 19.51 13.17 -6.28
CA GLY A 99 18.08 12.86 -6.16
C GLY A 99 17.74 11.40 -6.48
N GLU A 100 16.44 11.12 -6.56
CA GLU A 100 15.90 9.78 -6.82
C GLU A 100 15.74 9.48 -8.32
N GLY A 101 16.07 10.42 -9.20
CA GLY A 101 15.93 10.27 -10.65
C GLY A 101 14.51 10.54 -11.13
N GLU A 102 14.24 10.18 -12.39
CA GLU A 102 12.88 10.23 -12.95
C GLU A 102 11.96 9.27 -12.21
N SER A 103 10.68 9.64 -12.09
CA SER A 103 9.65 8.86 -11.43
C SER A 103 8.55 8.48 -12.39
N ILE A 104 7.98 7.29 -12.22
CA ILE A 104 6.69 6.92 -12.79
C ILE A 104 5.68 6.81 -11.65
N MET A 105 4.45 7.27 -11.86
CA MET A 105 3.36 7.07 -10.92
C MET A 105 2.37 6.07 -11.51
N VAL A 106 1.98 5.08 -10.73
CA VAL A 106 1.03 4.04 -11.14
C VAL A 106 -0.15 4.06 -10.19
N SER A 107 -1.34 4.15 -10.77
CA SER A 107 -2.63 4.14 -10.08
C SER A 107 -3.43 2.94 -10.57
N ASP A 108 -4.00 2.12 -9.67
CA ASP A 108 -4.81 0.96 -10.06
C ASP A 108 -5.85 0.61 -8.98
N PHE A 109 -6.84 -0.20 -9.34
CA PHE A 109 -7.87 -0.70 -8.43
C PHE A 109 -7.71 -2.21 -8.22
N ILE A 110 -7.89 -2.68 -6.99
CA ILE A 110 -7.81 -4.09 -6.62
C ILE A 110 -8.98 -4.50 -5.71
N SER A 111 -9.52 -5.69 -5.97
CA SER A 111 -10.52 -6.34 -5.12
C SER A 111 -9.98 -7.68 -4.62
N PRO A 112 -10.23 -8.07 -3.36
CA PRO A 112 -9.92 -9.42 -2.88
C PRO A 112 -10.60 -10.52 -3.72
N GLU A 113 -11.78 -10.23 -4.28
CA GLU A 113 -12.59 -11.22 -5.01
C GLU A 113 -12.19 -11.35 -6.48
N TYR A 114 -11.76 -10.25 -7.10
CA TYR A 114 -11.56 -10.16 -8.56
C TYR A 114 -10.13 -9.80 -8.97
N GLY A 115 -9.24 -9.56 -8.01
CA GLY A 115 -7.89 -9.08 -8.27
C GLY A 115 -7.90 -7.68 -8.87
N TRP A 116 -7.02 -7.43 -9.84
CA TRP A 116 -6.91 -6.12 -10.51
C TRP A 116 -8.16 -5.80 -11.33
N CYS A 117 -8.56 -4.53 -11.33
CA CYS A 117 -9.73 -4.08 -12.07
C CYS A 117 -9.47 -4.12 -13.58
N ARG A 118 -10.09 -5.10 -14.24
CA ARG A 118 -9.96 -5.39 -15.67
C ARG A 118 -11.34 -5.64 -16.27
N SER A 119 -11.48 -5.38 -17.58
CA SER A 119 -12.69 -5.79 -18.30
C SER A 119 -12.84 -7.32 -18.29
N PRO A 120 -14.07 -7.85 -18.45
CA PRO A 120 -14.29 -9.31 -18.50
C PRO A 120 -13.49 -10.04 -19.59
N ASP A 121 -13.12 -9.34 -20.67
CA ASP A 121 -12.28 -9.87 -21.76
C ASP A 121 -10.77 -9.57 -21.58
N ALA A 122 -10.39 -8.98 -20.45
CA ALA A 122 -9.03 -8.58 -20.09
C ALA A 122 -8.32 -7.60 -21.05
N LYS A 123 -9.05 -6.96 -21.96
CA LYS A 123 -8.47 -5.99 -22.91
C LYS A 123 -8.33 -4.60 -22.32
N GLU A 124 -9.14 -4.25 -21.33
CA GLU A 124 -9.12 -2.94 -20.69
C GLU A 124 -8.71 -3.05 -19.22
N SER A 125 -8.20 -1.96 -18.69
CA SER A 125 -7.72 -1.84 -17.31
C SER A 125 -8.01 -0.48 -16.75
N ALA A 126 -8.31 -0.44 -15.45
CA ALA A 126 -8.35 0.81 -14.70
C ALA A 126 -6.95 1.40 -14.39
N ARG A 127 -5.86 0.70 -14.76
CA ARG A 127 -4.50 1.16 -14.50
C ARG A 127 -4.18 2.41 -15.30
N VAL A 128 -3.72 3.43 -14.59
CA VAL A 128 -3.18 4.66 -15.17
C VAL A 128 -1.70 4.78 -14.81
N ILE A 129 -0.89 5.16 -15.79
CA ILE A 129 0.54 5.46 -15.62
C ILE A 129 0.75 6.92 -16.00
N PHE A 130 1.34 7.69 -15.09
CA PHE A 130 1.72 9.09 -15.29
C PHE A 130 3.24 9.22 -15.45
#